data_AF-A0AAF0TU65-F1
#
_entry.id   AF-A0AAF0TU65-F1
#
_cell.length_a   1.000
_cell.length_b   1.000
_cell.length_c   1.000
_cell.angle_alpha   90.00
_cell.angle_beta   90.00
_cell.angle_gamma   90.00
#
_symmetry.space_group_name_H-M   'P 1'
#
loop_
_entity.id
_entity.type
_entity.pdbx_description
1 polymer ?
#
loop_
_entity_poly.entity_id
_entity_poly.type
_entity_poly.pdbx_seq_one_letter_code
_entity_poly.pdbx_strand_id
1 'polypeptide(L)'
;MCTWESRYDLVITITFERRASPRLSSWLKKVRDTDQRPDWMLPHVFDELRQYWNTDKFKAMSEQAKKARDSLKGGSLHTEGANTIGTITREMLGLQGIGSSRQVEALDGVQIVAMAAQIAQLTSALTELERRKVAEQ
;
A
#
# COMPACT_ATOMS: atom_id res chain seq x y z
N MET A 1 -12.19 17.59 -36.60
CA MET A 1 -12.31 16.36 -35.77
C MET A 1 -10.91 15.79 -35.66
N CYS A 2 -10.32 15.73 -34.48
CA CYS A 2 -8.97 15.17 -34.30
C CYS A 2 -9.08 13.65 -34.20
N THR A 3 -8.91 12.96 -35.33
CA THR A 3 -8.89 11.51 -35.41
C THR A 3 -7.48 11.07 -35.77
N TRP A 4 -6.90 10.15 -35.01
CA TRP A 4 -5.60 9.57 -35.33
C TRP A 4 -5.73 8.51 -36.43
N GLU A 5 -4.63 8.22 -37.12
CA GLU A 5 -4.59 7.14 -38.12
C GLU A 5 -4.73 5.76 -37.46
N SER A 6 -5.51 4.85 -38.07
CA SER A 6 -5.82 3.52 -37.51
C SER A 6 -4.59 2.65 -37.21
N ARG A 7 -3.46 2.91 -37.87
CA ARG A 7 -2.17 2.25 -37.56
C ARG A 7 -1.73 2.45 -36.09
N TYR A 8 -2.24 3.49 -35.42
CA TYR A 8 -1.94 3.80 -34.03
C TYR A 8 -2.95 3.20 -33.04
N ASP A 9 -4.05 2.61 -33.51
CA ASP A 9 -5.13 2.10 -32.66
C ASP A 9 -4.60 1.09 -31.63
N LEU A 10 -3.74 0.16 -32.06
CA LEU A 10 -3.17 -0.84 -31.16
C LEU A 10 -2.27 -0.19 -30.09
N VAL A 11 -1.42 0.76 -30.49
CA VAL A 11 -0.51 1.45 -29.56
C VAL A 11 -1.28 2.28 -28.55
N ILE A 12 -2.32 2.97 -29.01
CA ILE A 12 -3.20 3.79 -28.17
C ILE A 12 -3.97 2.89 -27.20
N THR A 13 -4.56 1.79 -27.68
CA THR A 13 -5.29 0.84 -26.85
C THR A 13 -4.39 0.25 -25.78
N ILE A 14 -3.21 -0.28 -26.15
CA ILE A 14 -2.27 -0.85 -25.18
C ILE A 14 -1.81 0.22 -24.17
N THR A 15 -1.57 1.45 -24.63
CA THR A 15 -1.13 2.53 -23.75
C THR A 15 -2.23 2.92 -22.77
N PHE A 16 -3.47 3.03 -23.24
CA PHE A 16 -4.64 3.29 -22.41
C PHE A 16 -4.83 2.18 -21.38
N GLU A 17 -4.87 0.92 -21.81
CA GLU A 17 -5.07 -0.22 -20.92
C GLU A 17 -3.97 -0.35 -19.88
N ARG A 18 -2.72 -0.08 -20.23
CA ARG A 18 -1.60 -0.16 -19.29
C ARG A 18 -1.51 1.02 -18.33
N ARG A 19 -1.81 2.24 -18.79
CA ARG A 19 -1.50 3.46 -18.03
C ARG A 19 -2.73 4.17 -17.47
N ALA A 20 -3.78 4.28 -18.25
CA ALA A 20 -4.96 5.07 -17.91
C ALA A 20 -6.03 4.21 -17.22
N SER A 21 -6.32 3.03 -17.75
CA SER A 21 -7.36 2.12 -17.25
C SER A 21 -7.24 1.80 -15.74
N PRO A 22 -6.05 1.49 -15.18
CA PRO A 22 -5.91 1.23 -13.74
C PRO A 22 -6.17 2.48 -12.88
N ARG A 23 -5.75 3.66 -13.36
CA ARG A 23 -5.96 4.94 -12.66
C ARG A 23 -7.44 5.31 -12.65
N LEU A 24 -8.10 5.18 -13.79
CA LEU A 24 -9.52 5.42 -13.93
C LEU A 24 -10.33 4.48 -13.04
N SER A 25 -10.00 3.19 -13.02
CA SER A 25 -10.64 2.20 -12.15
C SER A 25 -10.48 2.56 -10.66
N SER A 26 -9.29 3.03 -10.26
CA SER A 26 -9.02 3.49 -8.89
C SER A 26 -9.85 4.74 -8.53
N TRP A 27 -9.94 5.71 -9.42
CA TRP A 27 -10.79 6.89 -9.22
C TRP A 27 -12.27 6.54 -9.14
N LEU A 28 -12.78 5.72 -10.06
CA LEU A 28 -14.18 5.27 -10.03
C LEU A 28 -14.51 4.51 -8.76
N LYS A 29 -13.57 3.69 -8.25
CA LYS A 29 -13.74 3.06 -6.94
C LYS A 29 -13.89 4.10 -5.83
N LYS A 30 -13.01 5.11 -5.77
CA LYS A 30 -13.11 6.18 -4.75
C LYS A 30 -14.44 6.92 -4.84
N VAL A 31 -14.84 7.32 -6.05
CA VAL A 31 -16.12 7.99 -6.31
C VAL A 31 -17.28 7.16 -5.77
N ARG A 32 -17.31 5.86 -6.09
CA ARG A 32 -18.33 4.94 -5.58
C ARG A 32 -18.32 4.80 -4.06
N ASP A 33 -17.15 4.71 -3.45
CA ASP A 33 -17.02 4.55 -2.00
C ASP A 33 -17.45 5.83 -1.26
N THR A 34 -17.26 7.02 -1.87
CA THR A 34 -17.70 8.31 -1.31
C THR A 34 -19.14 8.70 -1.67
N ASP A 35 -19.74 8.07 -2.69
CA ASP A 35 -21.01 8.45 -3.34
C ASP A 35 -21.08 9.95 -3.73
N GLN A 36 -19.92 10.58 -3.96
CA GLN A 36 -19.80 11.98 -4.35
C GLN A 36 -19.39 12.11 -5.81
N ARG A 37 -20.17 12.88 -6.58
CA ARG A 37 -19.85 13.20 -7.96
C ARG A 37 -18.66 14.16 -8.04
N PRO A 38 -17.59 13.83 -8.78
CA PRO A 38 -16.48 14.75 -8.98
C PRO A 38 -16.78 15.80 -10.05
N ASP A 39 -16.11 16.97 -9.96
CA ASP A 39 -16.36 18.12 -10.84
C ASP A 39 -16.15 17.83 -12.33
N TRP A 40 -15.19 16.96 -12.66
CA TRP A 40 -14.88 16.58 -14.04
C TRP A 40 -15.92 15.63 -14.66
N MET A 41 -16.82 15.05 -13.87
CA MET A 41 -17.81 14.10 -14.33
C MET A 41 -19.17 14.77 -14.50
N LEU A 42 -19.74 14.63 -15.70
CA LEU A 42 -21.06 15.17 -15.98
C LEU A 42 -22.13 14.49 -15.11
N PRO A 43 -23.16 15.23 -14.63
CA PRO A 43 -24.21 14.67 -13.78
C PRO A 43 -24.88 13.42 -14.36
N HIS A 44 -25.26 13.45 -15.65
CA HIS A 44 -25.92 12.31 -16.29
C HIS A 44 -25.05 11.04 -16.32
N VAL A 45 -23.74 11.18 -16.58
CA VAL A 45 -22.80 10.04 -16.58
C VAL A 45 -22.69 9.45 -15.18
N PHE A 46 -22.67 10.29 -14.14
CA PHE A 46 -22.63 9.83 -12.77
C PHE A 46 -23.90 9.05 -12.40
N ASP A 47 -25.08 9.53 -12.79
CA ASP A 47 -26.34 8.85 -12.52
C ASP A 47 -26.42 7.50 -13.23
N GLU A 48 -26.00 7.42 -14.49
CA GLU A 48 -25.91 6.16 -15.25
C GLU A 48 -24.96 5.16 -14.58
N LEU A 49 -23.78 5.61 -14.14
CA LEU A 49 -22.83 4.77 -13.40
C LEU A 49 -23.42 4.28 -12.07
N ARG A 50 -24.14 5.14 -11.37
CA ARG A 50 -24.79 4.80 -10.10
C ARG A 50 -25.88 3.76 -10.31
N GLN A 51 -26.66 3.85 -11.38
CA GLN A 51 -27.63 2.82 -11.77
C GLN A 51 -26.94 1.49 -12.12
N TYR A 52 -25.87 1.55 -12.90
CA TYR A 52 -25.09 0.36 -13.27
C TYR A 52 -24.50 -0.35 -12.04
N TRP A 53 -23.91 0.39 -11.09
CA TRP A 53 -23.37 -0.20 -9.86
C TRP A 53 -24.44 -0.85 -8.98
N ASN A 54 -25.69 -0.37 -9.06
CA ASN A 54 -26.81 -0.96 -8.33
C ASN A 54 -27.37 -2.24 -8.96
N THR A 55 -27.01 -2.52 -10.20
CA THR A 55 -27.44 -3.72 -10.93
C THR A 55 -26.88 -4.99 -10.30
N ASP A 56 -27.69 -6.04 -10.20
CA ASP A 56 -27.30 -7.32 -9.60
C ASP A 56 -26.10 -7.97 -10.29
N LYS A 57 -26.00 -7.82 -11.63
CA LYS A 57 -24.84 -8.27 -12.41
C LYS A 57 -23.54 -7.68 -11.87
N PHE A 58 -23.53 -6.38 -11.59
CA PHE A 58 -22.33 -5.71 -11.09
C PHE A 58 -21.99 -6.15 -9.66
N LYS A 59 -23.01 -6.21 -8.79
CA LYS A 59 -22.84 -6.70 -7.42
C LYS A 59 -22.30 -8.13 -7.38
N ALA A 60 -22.84 -9.02 -8.21
CA ALA A 60 -22.38 -10.40 -8.34
C ALA A 60 -20.91 -10.48 -8.78
N MET A 61 -20.52 -9.74 -9.82
CA MET A 61 -19.12 -9.68 -10.27
C MET A 61 -18.19 -9.11 -9.19
N SER A 62 -18.62 -8.06 -8.50
CA SER A 62 -17.85 -7.43 -7.42
C SER A 62 -17.62 -8.39 -6.26
N GLU A 63 -18.67 -9.09 -5.80
CA GLU A 63 -18.58 -10.09 -4.74
C GLU A 63 -17.73 -11.29 -5.16
N GLN A 64 -17.85 -11.75 -6.41
CA GLN A 64 -17.00 -12.81 -6.94
C GLN A 64 -15.52 -12.37 -6.95
N ALA A 65 -15.22 -11.15 -7.40
CA ALA A 65 -13.86 -10.61 -7.40
C ALA A 65 -13.30 -10.45 -5.98
N LYS A 66 -14.14 -10.06 -5.02
CA LYS A 66 -13.78 -10.00 -3.59
C LYS A 66 -13.42 -11.40 -3.07
N LYS A 67 -14.30 -12.39 -3.29
CA LYS A 67 -14.03 -13.80 -2.94
C LYS A 67 -12.76 -14.34 -3.60
N ALA A 68 -12.48 -13.97 -4.84
CA ALA A 68 -11.27 -14.39 -5.54
C ALA A 68 -9.99 -13.79 -4.92
N ARG A 69 -10.04 -12.55 -4.43
CA ARG A 69 -8.93 -11.90 -3.72
C ARG A 69 -8.73 -12.46 -2.31
N ASP A 70 -9.82 -12.78 -1.62
CA ASP A 70 -9.77 -13.37 -0.27
C ASP A 70 -9.43 -14.87 -0.31
N SER A 71 -9.47 -15.50 -1.49
CA SER A 71 -9.11 -16.89 -1.69
C SER A 71 -7.60 -17.10 -1.56
N LEU A 72 -7.21 -17.90 -0.56
CA LEU A 72 -5.84 -18.39 -0.34
C LEU A 72 -5.33 -19.30 -1.46
N LYS A 73 -6.22 -19.76 -2.34
CA LYS A 73 -5.89 -20.70 -3.41
C LYS A 73 -5.12 -20.03 -4.57
N GLY A 74 -4.91 -18.71 -4.51
CA GLY A 74 -4.21 -17.90 -5.51
C GLY A 74 -2.75 -17.60 -5.17
N GLY A 75 -2.00 -18.58 -4.66
CA GLY A 75 -0.54 -18.46 -4.59
C GLY A 75 0.07 -18.46 -6.01
N SER A 76 0.98 -17.52 -6.27
CA SER A 76 1.74 -17.48 -7.53
C SER A 76 2.51 -18.79 -7.72
N LEU A 77 2.26 -19.49 -8.83
CA LEU A 77 3.06 -20.66 -9.24
C LEU A 77 4.55 -20.33 -9.46
N HIS A 78 4.92 -19.05 -9.57
CA HIS A 78 6.28 -18.60 -9.89
C HIS A 78 7.11 -18.13 -8.69
N THR A 79 6.62 -18.25 -7.46
CA THR A 79 7.46 -18.04 -6.28
C THR A 79 7.59 -19.36 -5.56
N GLU A 80 8.61 -20.11 -5.97
CA GLU A 80 9.17 -21.31 -5.35
C GLU A 80 8.96 -21.32 -3.81
N GLY A 81 7.79 -21.78 -3.36
CA GLY A 81 7.45 -21.92 -1.94
C GLY A 81 7.23 -20.66 -1.10
N ALA A 82 7.20 -19.43 -1.66
CA ALA A 82 6.98 -18.25 -0.80
C ALA A 82 5.49 -18.09 -0.45
N ASN A 83 5.18 -18.27 0.83
CA ASN A 83 3.85 -17.98 1.38
C ASN A 83 3.45 -16.54 1.05
N THR A 84 2.22 -16.36 0.56
CA THR A 84 1.68 -15.01 0.33
C THR A 84 1.63 -14.25 1.67
N ILE A 85 1.75 -12.93 1.65
CA ILE A 85 1.64 -12.11 2.88
C ILE A 85 0.32 -12.42 3.63
N GLY A 86 -0.77 -12.71 2.92
CA GLY A 86 -2.03 -13.11 3.53
C GLY A 86 -1.96 -14.45 4.29
N THR A 87 -1.17 -15.41 3.78
CA THR A 87 -0.88 -16.68 4.47
C THR A 87 -0.02 -16.44 5.70
N ILE A 88 1.07 -15.66 5.58
CA ILE A 88 1.98 -15.32 6.69
C ILE A 88 1.24 -14.60 7.82
N THR A 89 0.43 -13.59 7.51
CA THR A 89 -0.35 -12.84 8.51
C THR A 89 -1.34 -13.74 9.26
N ARG A 90 -1.96 -14.72 8.59
CA ARG A 90 -2.86 -15.68 9.25
C ARG A 90 -2.14 -16.76 10.03
N GLU A 91 -0.98 -17.23 9.58
CA GLU A 91 -0.13 -18.14 10.37
C GLU A 91 0.34 -17.43 11.65
N MET A 92 0.77 -16.17 11.55
CA MET A 92 1.09 -15.36 12.72
C MET A 92 -0.09 -15.18 13.68
N LEU A 93 -1.31 -15.00 13.16
CA LEU A 93 -2.53 -14.90 13.98
C LEU A 93 -2.99 -16.27 14.54
N GLY A 94 -2.76 -17.37 13.82
CA GLY A 94 -3.15 -18.74 14.21
C GLY A 94 -2.13 -19.47 15.09
N LEU A 95 -0.86 -19.06 15.05
CA LEU A 95 0.22 -19.58 15.88
C LEU A 95 0.33 -18.88 17.24
N GLN A 96 -0.65 -18.04 17.60
CA GLN A 96 -0.73 -17.40 18.92
C GLN A 96 -0.83 -18.42 20.09
N GLY A 97 -0.90 -19.72 19.79
CA GLY A 97 -0.84 -20.82 20.76
C GLY A 97 0.48 -21.63 20.84
N ILE A 98 1.47 -21.42 19.97
CA ILE A 98 2.70 -22.27 19.98
C ILE A 98 3.94 -21.44 19.65
N GLY A 99 4.39 -20.63 20.61
CA GLY A 99 5.63 -19.87 20.44
C GLY A 99 5.82 -18.72 21.41
N SER A 100 5.52 -18.91 22.70
CA SER A 100 6.00 -18.01 23.75
C SER A 100 7.51 -18.21 23.95
N SER A 101 8.32 -17.84 22.97
CA SER A 101 9.73 -17.60 23.21
C SER A 101 9.85 -16.26 23.90
N ARG A 102 9.98 -16.33 25.22
CA ARG A 102 10.50 -15.25 26.06
C ARG A 102 11.86 -14.83 25.51
N GLN A 103 11.87 -13.83 24.65
CA GLN A 103 12.98 -12.89 24.49
C GLN A 103 12.48 -11.51 24.94
N VAL A 104 11.92 -11.46 26.14
CA VAL A 104 11.83 -10.24 26.94
C VAL A 104 12.61 -10.54 28.22
N GLU A 105 13.91 -10.78 28.07
CA GLU A 105 14.81 -10.73 29.21
C GLU A 105 15.52 -9.38 29.18
N ALA A 106 15.00 -8.49 30.02
CA ALA A 106 15.65 -7.39 30.69
C ALA A 106 16.72 -6.61 29.89
N LEU A 107 16.27 -5.61 29.12
CA LEU A 107 17.02 -4.35 29.10
C LEU A 107 16.75 -3.68 30.45
N ASP A 108 17.57 -4.02 31.44
CA ASP A 108 17.53 -3.41 32.78
C ASP A 108 17.66 -1.88 32.65
N GLY A 109 16.88 -1.13 33.42
CA GLY A 109 16.80 0.34 33.32
C GLY A 109 18.16 1.03 33.49
N VAL A 110 19.10 0.36 34.16
CA VAL A 110 20.51 0.79 34.29
C VAL A 110 21.23 0.86 32.94
N GLN A 111 20.97 -0.09 32.02
CA GLN A 111 21.59 -0.11 30.68
C GLN A 111 21.10 1.07 29.81
N ILE A 112 19.82 1.42 29.92
CA ILE A 112 19.25 2.55 29.18
C ILE A 112 19.84 3.87 29.67
N VAL A 113 19.96 4.05 30.99
CA VAL A 113 20.56 5.25 31.57
C VAL A 113 22.05 5.35 31.22
N ALA A 114 22.78 4.23 31.22
CA ALA A 114 24.18 4.20 30.83
C ALA A 114 24.40 4.59 29.35
N MET A 115 23.56 4.06 28.45
CA MET A 115 23.62 4.42 27.03
C MET A 115 23.25 5.89 26.79
N ALA A 116 22.26 6.42 27.51
CA ALA A 116 21.91 7.84 27.43
C ALA A 116 23.05 8.77 27.90
N ALA A 117 23.77 8.38 28.96
CA ALA A 117 24.92 9.13 29.45
C ALA A 117 26.08 9.13 28.44
N GLN A 118 26.33 8.01 27.75
CA GLN A 118 27.35 7.93 26.71
C GLN A 118 27.03 8.82 25.51
N ILE A 119 25.75 8.89 25.09
CA ILE A 119 25.32 9.79 24.02
C ILE A 119 25.58 11.25 24.41
N ALA A 120 25.21 11.64 25.63
CA ALA A 120 25.42 13.00 26.11
C ALA A 120 26.92 13.39 26.13
N GLN A 121 27.81 12.48 26.53
CA GLN A 121 29.25 12.73 26.49
C GLN A 121 29.78 12.88 25.07
N LEU A 122 29.33 12.05 24.12
CA LEU A 122 29.74 12.15 22.72
C LEU A 122 29.29 13.48 22.10
N THR A 123 28.06 13.92 22.41
CA THR A 123 27.52 15.19 21.93
C THR A 123 28.32 16.37 22.47
N SER A 124 28.69 16.36 23.76
CA SER A 124 29.52 17.42 24.36
C SER A 124 30.93 17.45 23.77
N ALA A 125 31.55 16.29 23.51
CA ALA A 125 32.87 16.21 22.91
C ALA A 125 32.89 16.73 21.47
N LEU A 126 31.83 16.45 20.70
CA LEU A 126 31.67 17.00 19.35
C LEU A 126 31.53 18.52 19.36
N THR A 127 30.75 19.08 20.29
CA THR A 127 30.61 20.54 20.41
C THR A 127 31.90 21.24 20.84
N GLU A 128 32.67 20.61 21.73
CA GLU A 128 33.99 21.09 22.15
C GLU A 128 34.99 21.07 20.98
N LEU A 129 34.98 20.01 20.17
CA LEU A 129 35.83 19.89 18.98
C LEU A 129 35.49 20.95 17.92
N GLU A 130 34.19 21.22 17.72
CA GLU A 130 33.73 22.28 16.81
C GLU A 130 34.18 23.66 17.31
N ARG A 131 34.08 23.95 18.61
CA ARG A 131 34.58 25.21 19.19
C ARG A 131 36.09 25.36 19.06
N ARG A 132 36.87 24.29 19.25
CA ARG A 132 38.33 24.32 19.10
C ARG A 132 38.76 24.56 17.65
N LYS A 133 38.07 23.97 16.67
CA LYS A 133 38.31 24.22 15.24
C LYS A 133 38.01 25.66 14.81
N VAL A 134 37.08 26.35 15.48
CA VAL A 134 36.75 27.76 15.21
C VAL A 134 37.75 28.72 15.87
N ALA A 135 38.41 28.32 16.95
CA ALA A 135 39.41 29.13 17.64
C ALA A 135 40.83 29.05 17.05
N GLU A 136 41.11 28.06 16.18
CA GLU A 136 42.38 27.90 15.46
C GLU A 136 42.35 28.48 14.02
N GLN A 137 41.34 29.29 13.67
CA GLN A 137 41.26 30.11 12.45
C GLN A 137 41.50 31.59 12.77
#